data_AF-A0A7C5RBM1-F1
#
_entry.id   AF-A0A7C5RBM1-F1
#
_cell.length_a   1.000
_cell.length_b   1.000
_cell.length_c   1.000
_cell.angle_alpha   90.00
_cell.angle_beta   90.00
_cell.angle_gamma   90.00
#
_symmetry.space_group_name_H-M   'P 1'
#
loop_
_entity.id
_entity.type
_entity.pdbx_description
1 polymer ?
#
loop_
_entity_poly.entity_id
_entity_poly.type
_entity_poly.pdbx_seq_one_letter_code
_entity_poly.pdbx_strand_id
1 'polypeptide(L)'
;MVILYGYPDPKYLKLYKLGRAIHLDPQLRERFRKDPESVMNEFGLSEEEKELVRSADPVKMFKAGISPYTIFFICWEGYGLMHKPVEEQMLYKKVGESL
;
A
#
# COMPACT_ATOMS: atom_id res chain seq x y z
N MET A 1 -12.72 -18.76 -12.09
CA MET A 1 -12.64 -17.29 -12.09
C MET A 1 -11.29 -16.90 -12.66
N VAL A 2 -11.25 -16.40 -13.89
CA VAL A 2 -9.98 -15.98 -14.52
C VAL A 2 -9.65 -14.60 -13.99
N ILE A 3 -8.63 -14.48 -13.14
CA ILE A 3 -8.08 -13.19 -12.74
C ILE A 3 -7.17 -12.76 -13.89
N LEU A 4 -7.73 -12.01 -14.85
CA LEU A 4 -6.94 -11.30 -15.85
C LEU A 4 -6.23 -10.15 -15.14
N TYR A 5 -4.91 -10.26 -15.02
CA TYR A 5 -4.06 -9.13 -14.66
C TYR A 5 -4.12 -8.10 -15.79
N GLY A 6 -5.05 -7.15 -15.69
CA GLY A 6 -5.06 -5.97 -16.54
C GLY A 6 -3.80 -5.15 -16.29
N TYR A 7 -3.36 -4.39 -17.31
CA TYR A 7 -2.34 -3.36 -17.09
C TYR A 7 -2.83 -2.42 -15.97
N PRO A 8 -1.96 -2.00 -15.04
CA PRO A 8 -2.35 -1.15 -13.93
C PRO A 8 -3.11 0.09 -14.44
N ASP A 9 -4.23 0.43 -13.80
CA ASP A 9 -5.08 1.54 -14.25
C ASP A 9 -4.24 2.84 -14.25
N PRO A 10 -4.03 3.48 -15.42
CA PRO A 10 -3.21 4.68 -15.51
C PRO A 10 -3.64 5.81 -14.58
N LYS A 11 -4.90 5.82 -14.10
CA LYS A 11 -5.38 6.81 -13.14
C LYS A 11 -4.61 6.82 -11.82
N TYR A 12 -3.99 5.70 -11.44
CA TYR A 12 -3.19 5.57 -10.21
C TYR A 12 -1.68 5.63 -10.44
N LEU A 13 -1.23 6.21 -11.56
CA LEU A 13 0.19 6.26 -11.90
C LEU A 13 1.05 6.89 -10.79
N LYS A 14 0.52 7.89 -10.07
CA LYS A 14 1.25 8.56 -8.98
C LYS A 14 1.40 7.65 -7.77
N LEU A 15 0.34 6.94 -7.39
CA LEU A 15 0.38 5.90 -6.36
C LEU A 15 1.38 4.79 -6.74
N TYR A 16 1.41 4.34 -7.99
CA TYR A 16 2.40 3.35 -8.45
C TYR A 16 3.84 3.87 -8.37
N LYS A 17 4.08 5.15 -8.71
CA LYS A 17 5.38 5.80 -8.54
C LYS A 17 5.79 5.87 -7.07
N LEU A 18 4.87 6.22 -6.17
CA LEU A 18 5.10 6.23 -4.73
C LEU A 18 5.50 4.85 -4.23
N GLY A 19 4.73 3.80 -4.56
CA GLY A 19 5.06 2.43 -4.16
C GLY A 19 6.43 1.99 -4.66
N ARG A 20 6.77 2.30 -5.92
CA ARG A 20 8.09 1.97 -6.46
C ARG A 20 9.21 2.74 -5.76
N ALA A 21 9.00 4.00 -5.41
CA ALA A 21 9.98 4.80 -4.67
C ALA A 21 10.20 4.26 -3.25
N ILE A 22 9.13 3.88 -2.54
CA ILE A 22 9.21 3.23 -1.23
C ILE A 22 10.06 1.95 -1.30
N HIS A 23 9.90 1.17 -2.36
CA HIS A 23 10.68 -0.05 -2.55
C HIS A 23 12.16 0.22 -2.84
N LEU A 24 12.47 1.18 -3.70
CA LEU A 24 13.84 1.42 -4.16
C LEU A 24 14.68 2.32 -3.24
N ASP A 25 14.06 3.21 -2.47
CA ASP A 25 14.75 4.22 -1.66
C ASP A 25 14.44 4.02 -0.16
N PRO A 26 15.39 3.46 0.62
CA PRO A 26 15.24 3.26 2.06
C PRO A 26 15.06 4.56 2.85
N GLN A 27 15.64 5.68 2.40
CA GLN A 27 15.51 6.97 3.09
C GLN A 27 14.10 7.54 2.90
N LEU A 28 13.58 7.47 1.67
CA LEU A 28 12.19 7.83 1.38
C LEU A 28 11.22 6.93 2.15
N ARG A 29 11.47 5.63 2.21
CA ARG A 29 10.67 4.69 3.01
C ARG A 29 10.63 5.08 4.49
N GLU A 30 11.77 5.43 5.07
CA GLU A 30 11.84 5.86 6.46
C GLU A 30 11.10 7.18 6.70
N ARG A 31 11.19 8.13 5.76
CA ARG A 31 10.39 9.36 5.80
C ARG A 31 8.90 9.06 5.69
N PHE A 32 8.50 8.21 4.75
CA PHE A 32 7.11 7.80 4.58
C PHE A 32 6.57 7.14 5.86
N ARG A 33 7.38 6.34 6.56
CA ARG A 33 6.97 5.70 7.82
C ARG A 33 6.73 6.72 8.94
N LYS A 34 7.49 7.81 8.97
CA LYS A 34 7.37 8.87 9.99
C LYS A 34 6.24 9.85 9.69
N ASP A 35 6.12 10.26 8.42
CA ASP A 35 5.13 11.21 7.95
C ASP A 35 4.64 10.81 6.54
N PRO A 36 3.70 9.86 6.46
CA PRO A 36 3.15 9.40 5.18
C PRO A 36 2.48 10.53 4.41
N GLU A 37 1.81 11.45 5.10
CA GLU A 37 1.00 12.50 4.47
C GLU A 37 1.88 13.49 3.70
N SER A 38 3.00 13.92 4.29
CA SER A 38 3.97 14.78 3.61
C SER A 38 4.54 14.11 2.35
N VAL A 39 4.93 12.84 2.43
CA VAL A 39 5.44 12.09 1.26
C VAL A 39 4.35 11.91 0.19
N MET A 40 3.10 11.63 0.57
CA MET A 40 2.00 11.54 -0.40
C MET A 40 1.74 12.88 -1.10
N ASN A 41 1.87 14.00 -0.39
CA ASN A 41 1.77 15.34 -0.97
C ASN A 41 2.89 15.63 -1.99
N GLU A 42 4.13 15.21 -1.70
CA GLU A 42 5.26 15.37 -2.63
C GLU A 42 5.06 14.62 -3.95
N PHE A 43 4.42 13.44 -3.90
CA PHE A 43 4.06 12.68 -5.10
C PHE A 43 2.78 13.19 -5.78
N GLY A 44 2.09 14.16 -5.18
CA GLY A 44 0.90 14.81 -5.72
C GLY A 44 -0.31 13.87 -5.81
N LEU A 45 -0.44 12.93 -4.86
CA LEU A 45 -1.58 12.01 -4.81
C LEU A 45 -2.89 12.78 -4.64
N SER A 46 -3.95 12.31 -5.30
CA SER A 46 -5.32 12.78 -5.05
C SER A 46 -5.79 12.35 -3.66
N GLU A 47 -6.85 12.97 -3.13
CA GLU A 47 -7.43 12.51 -1.85
C GLU A 47 -7.95 11.07 -1.91
N GLU A 48 -8.45 10.62 -3.07
CA GLU A 48 -8.82 9.21 -3.29
C GLU A 48 -7.60 8.29 -3.15
N GLU A 49 -6.49 8.62 -3.81
CA GLU A 49 -5.23 7.86 -3.71
C GLU A 49 -4.69 7.85 -2.28
N LYS A 50 -4.71 9.01 -1.61
CA LYS A 50 -4.29 9.11 -0.21
C LYS A 50 -5.17 8.28 0.70
N GLU A 51 -6.49 8.27 0.49
CA GLU A 51 -7.39 7.45 1.31
C GLU A 51 -7.08 5.95 1.16
N LEU A 52 -6.76 5.51 -0.07
CA LEU A 52 -6.31 4.13 -0.30
C LEU A 52 -5.02 3.83 0.47
N VAL A 53 -4.03 4.72 0.42
CA VAL A 53 -2.75 4.55 1.14
C VAL A 53 -2.95 4.58 2.65
N ARG A 54 -3.65 5.59 3.19
CA ARG A 54 -3.96 5.75 4.63
C ARG A 54 -4.71 4.55 5.19
N SER A 55 -5.58 3.93 4.39
CA SER A 55 -6.36 2.76 4.84
C SER A 55 -5.47 1.56 5.19
N ALA A 56 -4.30 1.46 4.55
CA ALA A 56 -3.41 0.30 4.63
C ALA A 56 -4.14 -1.06 4.47
N ASP A 57 -5.29 -1.06 3.77
CA ASP A 57 -6.15 -2.22 3.58
C ASP A 57 -5.86 -2.83 2.19
N PRO A 58 -5.09 -3.93 2.13
CA PRO A 58 -4.72 -4.54 0.86
C PRO A 58 -5.93 -5.05 0.07
N VAL A 59 -7.02 -5.43 0.74
CA VAL A 59 -8.25 -5.88 0.07
C VAL A 59 -8.97 -4.70 -0.57
N LYS A 60 -9.08 -3.57 0.14
CA LYS A 60 -9.66 -2.32 -0.40
C LYS A 60 -8.84 -1.84 -1.61
N MET A 61 -7.52 -1.81 -1.50
CA MET A 61 -6.63 -1.39 -2.60
C MET A 61 -6.72 -2.33 -3.81
N PHE A 62 -6.78 -3.65 -3.60
CA PHE A 62 -6.93 -4.62 -4.69
C PHE A 62 -8.26 -4.45 -5.42
N LYS A 63 -9.37 -4.31 -4.68
CA LYS A 63 -10.69 -4.02 -5.26
C LYS A 63 -10.73 -2.70 -6.03
N ALA A 64 -9.93 -1.73 -5.63
CA ALA A 64 -9.78 -0.46 -6.33
C ALA A 64 -8.95 -0.55 -7.61
N GLY A 65 -8.33 -1.69 -7.93
CA GLY A 65 -7.51 -1.91 -9.13
C GLY A 65 -6.01 -1.65 -8.94
N ILE A 66 -5.53 -1.53 -7.70
CA ILE A 66 -4.10 -1.35 -7.43
C ILE A 66 -3.35 -2.67 -7.62
N SER A 67 -2.21 -2.61 -8.32
CA SER A 67 -1.32 -3.76 -8.52
C SER A 67 -0.86 -4.37 -7.19
N PRO A 68 -0.90 -5.70 -7.01
CA PRO A 68 -0.44 -6.37 -5.80
C PRO A 68 0.98 -5.99 -5.36
N TYR A 69 1.90 -5.75 -6.30
CA TYR A 69 3.25 -5.30 -5.98
C TYR A 69 3.27 -3.92 -5.32
N THR A 70 2.44 -3.00 -5.79
CA THR A 70 2.36 -1.67 -5.18
C THR A 70 1.74 -1.73 -3.79
N ILE A 71 0.73 -2.57 -3.60
CA ILE A 71 0.15 -2.84 -2.28
C ILE A 71 1.23 -3.40 -1.36
N PHE A 72 2.04 -4.35 -1.83
CA PHE A 72 3.17 -4.89 -1.09
C PHE A 72 4.14 -3.79 -0.64
N PHE A 73 4.58 -2.93 -1.56
CA PHE A 73 5.53 -1.87 -1.23
C PHE A 73 4.96 -0.86 -0.22
N ILE A 74 3.70 -0.46 -0.36
CA ILE A 74 3.11 0.55 0.51
C ILE A 74 2.77 -0.03 1.88
N CYS A 75 1.98 -1.10 1.91
CA CYS A 75 1.47 -1.68 3.16
C CYS A 75 2.59 -2.39 3.93
N TRP A 76 3.38 -3.22 3.27
CA TRP A 76 4.32 -4.09 3.97
C TRP A 76 5.70 -3.44 4.16
N GLU A 77 6.28 -2.83 3.13
CA GLU A 77 7.58 -2.15 3.27
C GLU A 77 7.46 -0.74 3.87
N GLY A 78 6.53 0.08 3.34
CA GLY A 78 6.30 1.46 3.76
C GLY A 78 5.88 1.55 5.22
N TYR A 79 4.68 1.04 5.53
CA TYR A 79 4.18 0.99 6.90
C TYR A 79 4.87 -0.05 7.79
N GLY A 80 5.72 -0.91 7.21
CA GLY A 80 6.47 -1.91 7.98
C GLY A 80 5.58 -3.02 8.55
N LEU A 81 4.42 -3.30 7.95
CA LEU A 81 3.49 -4.30 8.48
C LEU A 81 4.10 -5.72 8.56
N MET A 82 5.13 -6.05 7.77
CA MET A 82 5.86 -7.33 7.90
C MET A 82 6.67 -7.45 9.19
N HIS A 83 7.03 -6.33 9.79
CA HIS A 83 7.87 -6.28 10.98
C HIS A 83 7.06 -6.15 12.26
N LYS A 84 5.74 -6.01 12.15
CA LYS A 84 4.85 -6.02 13.31
C LYS A 84 4.63 -7.45 13.81
N PRO A 85 4.40 -7.65 15.13
CA PRO A 85 3.97 -8.93 15.66
C PRO A 85 2.77 -9.49 14.89
N VAL A 86 2.67 -10.82 14.75
CA VAL A 86 1.62 -11.49 13.95
C VAL A 86 0.21 -11.07 14.38
N GLU A 87 0.05 -10.77 15.66
CA GLU A 87 -1.19 -10.35 16.30
C GLU A 87 -1.67 -8.96 15.83
N GLU A 88 -0.73 -8.12 15.39
CA GLU A 88 -0.99 -6.78 14.84
C GLU A 88 -1.12 -6.79 13.31
N GLN A 89 -0.78 -7.90 12.65
CA GLN A 89 -0.95 -8.08 11.22
C GLN A 89 -2.43 -8.40 10.93
N MET A 90 -3.22 -7.36 10.62
CA MET A 90 -4.67 -7.40 10.34
C MET A 90 -5.13 -8.52 9.39
N LEU A 91 -4.24 -9.00 8.51
CA LEU A 91 -4.52 -10.08 7.57
C LEU A 91 -4.80 -11.43 8.28
N TYR A 92 -4.11 -11.72 9.39
CA TYR A 92 -4.20 -13.02 10.09
C TYR A 92 -5.27 -13.02 11.20
N LYS A 93 -5.59 -11.85 11.77
CA LYS A 93 -6.56 -11.73 12.86
C LYS A 93 -7.97 -12.18 12.44
N LYS A 94 -8.43 -11.80 11.23
CA LYS A 94 -9.74 -12.21 10.71
C LYS A 94 -9.85 -13.72 10.42
N VAL A 95 -8.74 -14.37 10.06
CA VAL A 95 -8.73 -15.81 9.76
C VAL A 95 -8.62 -16.64 11.05
N GLY A 96 -7.88 -16.15 12.05
CA GLY A 96 -7.77 -16.82 13.35
C GLY A 96 -9.06 -16.80 14.18
N GLU A 97 -9.91 -15.79 14.02
CA GLU A 97 -11.23 -15.72 14.68
C GLU A 97 -12.31 -16.58 13.99
N SER A 98 -12.00 -17.17 12.82
CA SER A 98 -12.91 -18.03 12.05
C SER A 98 -12.46 -19.49 11.96
N LEU A 99 -11.47 -19.88 12.76
CA LEU A 99 -11.02 -21.25 13.01
C LEU A 99 -11.36 -21.68 14.45
#